data_AF-A0A0L8BMA2-F1
#
_entry.id   AF-A0A0L8BMA2-F1
#
_cell.length_a   1.000
_cell.length_b   1.000
_cell.length_c   1.000
_cell.angle_alpha   90.00
_cell.angle_beta   90.00
_cell.angle_gamma   90.00
#
_symmetry.space_group_name_H-M   'P 1'
#
loop_
_entity.id
_entity.type
_entity.pdbx_description
1 polymer ?
#
loop_
_entity_poly.entity_id
_entity_poly.type
_entity_poly.pdbx_seq_one_letter_code
_entity_poly.pdbx_strand_id
1 'polypeptide(L)'
;MLKQTIDPELEQLFADGPVSHQTMLRFLHEIERIDQEEIAFANSLLPSAGDYLNGRWLRRFITADISDDDARRWMSRQKALVGRLCALFPTVLRYVTLEEKRRALNILSMIYGCANDYDYVISNGRRDANRKKIVNNIRNVGDMVEKLLNFSDWNYIGYSEFENAYKSYHKGVKEVEGDPLTRLQHDLKFLGCFLKLSLYRAQSEADYIKPPDNQAKTRIVDCAYTVSLWWRGPPLVTTPGSDFSAMCSLIFEIATGIADESLAGAINRFARSQERAQADKDELDYGPAWERARNDDNFYDIKETSLSLQNKIEKLNVTLLDPSLPVEATAIVRSLLDDAIEEAERNENEHGPFQMWASQVKGDWSAELQLSNDLESLRLRLDIEIGKRRRAARERG
;
A
#
# COMPACT_ATOMS: atom_id res chain seq x y z
N MET A 1 -13.44 8.66 -30.40
CA MET A 1 -14.81 8.98 -29.91
C MET A 1 -15.50 7.69 -29.51
N LEU A 2 -15.28 7.22 -28.28
CA LEU A 2 -16.06 6.15 -27.66
C LEU A 2 -17.23 6.85 -26.95
N LYS A 3 -18.46 6.53 -27.31
CA LYS A 3 -19.62 6.95 -26.53
C LYS A 3 -19.46 6.34 -25.14
N GLN A 4 -19.20 7.18 -24.15
CA GLN A 4 -19.32 6.84 -22.74
C GLN A 4 -20.78 6.47 -22.46
N THR A 5 -21.12 5.20 -22.63
CA THR A 5 -22.26 4.61 -21.93
C THR A 5 -21.89 4.65 -20.45
N ILE A 6 -22.40 5.68 -19.76
CA ILE A 6 -22.56 5.65 -18.32
C ILE A 6 -23.27 4.32 -18.03
N ASP A 7 -22.60 3.43 -17.32
CA ASP A 7 -23.16 2.13 -16.93
C ASP A 7 -24.52 2.40 -16.24
N PRO A 8 -25.65 1.85 -16.73
CA PRO A 8 -26.97 2.05 -16.14
C PRO A 8 -27.02 1.72 -14.64
N GLU A 9 -26.07 0.93 -14.16
CA GLU A 9 -25.98 0.51 -12.78
C GLU A 9 -25.24 1.51 -11.90
N LEU A 10 -24.35 2.35 -12.48
CA LEU A 10 -23.76 3.49 -11.77
C LEU A 10 -24.83 4.51 -11.38
N GLU A 11 -25.90 4.64 -12.16
CA GLU A 11 -27.04 5.50 -11.83
C GLU A 11 -27.70 5.12 -10.51
N GLN A 12 -27.66 3.83 -10.13
CA GLN A 12 -28.23 3.36 -8.87
C GLN A 12 -27.50 3.96 -7.65
N LEU A 13 -26.22 4.31 -7.78
CA LEU A 13 -25.45 4.96 -6.71
C LEU A 13 -25.95 6.37 -6.40
N PHE A 14 -26.58 7.03 -7.37
CA PHE A 14 -27.07 8.41 -7.27
C PHE A 14 -28.59 8.49 -7.08
N ALA A 15 -29.29 7.35 -7.15
CA ALA A 15 -30.72 7.29 -6.95
C ALA A 15 -31.10 7.51 -5.48
N ASP A 16 -32.33 7.95 -5.26
CA ASP A 16 -32.90 8.05 -3.91
C ASP A 16 -33.24 6.66 -3.38
N GLY A 17 -32.32 6.07 -2.61
CA GLY A 17 -32.55 4.81 -1.92
C GLY A 17 -31.32 3.93 -1.79
N PRO A 18 -31.45 2.77 -1.13
CA PRO A 18 -30.35 1.83 -0.99
C PRO A 18 -30.02 1.15 -2.33
N VAL A 19 -28.73 0.93 -2.56
CA VAL A 19 -28.23 0.19 -3.72
C VAL A 19 -28.41 -1.30 -3.47
N SER A 20 -28.73 -2.06 -4.52
CA SER A 20 -28.87 -3.51 -4.39
C SER A 20 -27.55 -4.14 -3.93
N HIS A 21 -27.65 -5.20 -3.12
CA HIS A 21 -26.47 -5.90 -2.60
C HIS A 21 -25.60 -6.46 -3.73
N GLN A 22 -26.22 -6.99 -4.78
CA GLN A 22 -25.54 -7.54 -5.95
C GLN A 22 -24.79 -6.45 -6.74
N THR A 23 -25.42 -5.30 -6.94
CA THR A 23 -24.79 -4.14 -7.59
C THR A 23 -23.55 -3.69 -6.82
N MET A 24 -23.66 -3.56 -5.49
CA MET A 24 -22.55 -3.15 -4.63
C MET A 24 -21.40 -4.16 -4.65
N LEU A 25 -21.69 -5.47 -4.56
CA LEU A 25 -20.67 -6.52 -4.66
C LEU A 25 -19.91 -6.46 -5.98
N ARG A 26 -20.61 -6.26 -7.10
CA ARG A 26 -19.94 -6.12 -8.41
C ARG A 26 -19.00 -4.91 -8.44
N PHE A 27 -19.41 -3.75 -7.92
CA PHE A 27 -18.52 -2.59 -7.84
C PHE A 27 -17.30 -2.86 -6.96
N LEU A 28 -17.46 -3.55 -5.83
CA LEU A 28 -16.34 -3.93 -4.98
C LEU A 28 -15.41 -4.94 -5.68
N HIS A 29 -15.95 -5.90 -6.43
CA HIS A 29 -15.14 -6.83 -7.24
C HIS A 29 -14.37 -6.10 -8.34
N GLU A 30 -14.96 -5.09 -9.01
CA GLU A 30 -14.26 -4.25 -9.98
C GLU A 30 -13.13 -3.46 -9.32
N ILE A 31 -13.40 -2.85 -8.16
CA ILE A 31 -12.41 -2.08 -7.39
C ILE A 31 -11.24 -2.97 -6.94
N GLU A 32 -11.53 -4.16 -6.44
CA GLU A 32 -10.51 -5.11 -5.97
C GLU A 32 -9.89 -5.94 -7.10
N ARG A 33 -10.39 -5.78 -8.34
CA ARG A 33 -9.98 -6.54 -9.53
C ARG A 33 -10.06 -8.06 -9.30
N ILE A 34 -11.18 -8.50 -8.72
CA ILE A 34 -11.44 -9.93 -8.49
C ILE A 34 -12.02 -10.54 -9.76
N ASP A 35 -11.37 -11.59 -10.26
CA ASP A 35 -11.80 -12.31 -11.45
C ASP A 35 -13.00 -13.23 -11.19
N GLN A 36 -13.83 -13.39 -12.23
CA GLN A 36 -14.98 -14.32 -12.18
C GLN A 36 -14.57 -15.78 -11.93
N GLU A 37 -13.38 -16.18 -12.39
CA GLU A 37 -12.83 -17.51 -12.11
C GLU A 37 -12.49 -17.70 -10.62
N GLU A 38 -11.96 -16.66 -9.97
CA GLU A 38 -11.69 -16.69 -8.52
C GLU A 38 -12.99 -16.83 -7.73
N ILE A 39 -14.00 -16.04 -8.10
CA ILE A 39 -15.33 -16.07 -7.47
C ILE A 39 -15.95 -17.47 -7.62
N ALA A 40 -15.97 -18.01 -8.84
CA ALA A 40 -16.54 -19.31 -9.13
C ALA A 40 -15.82 -20.43 -8.37
N PHE A 41 -14.49 -20.41 -8.34
CA PHE A 41 -13.71 -21.41 -7.62
C PHE A 41 -13.94 -21.33 -6.11
N ALA A 42 -13.89 -20.15 -5.51
CA ALA A 42 -14.14 -20.00 -4.08
C ALA A 42 -15.57 -20.42 -3.71
N ASN A 43 -16.56 -20.05 -4.52
CA ASN A 43 -17.96 -20.47 -4.33
C ASN A 43 -18.15 -22.00 -4.45
N SER A 44 -17.30 -22.69 -5.22
CA SER A 44 -17.29 -24.16 -5.29
C SER A 44 -16.76 -24.83 -4.01
N LEU A 45 -15.92 -24.13 -3.25
CA LEU A 45 -15.34 -24.61 -1.99
C LEU A 45 -16.25 -24.30 -0.79
N LEU A 46 -16.77 -23.08 -0.74
CA LEU A 46 -17.68 -22.61 0.31
C LEU A 46 -18.71 -21.67 -0.32
N PRO A 47 -20.03 -21.93 -0.19
CA PRO A 47 -21.06 -21.12 -0.84
C PRO A 47 -20.94 -19.64 -0.49
N SER A 48 -20.97 -18.78 -1.51
CA SER A 48 -20.82 -17.32 -1.44
C SER A 48 -19.47 -16.81 -0.93
N ALA A 49 -18.45 -17.65 -0.79
CA ALA A 49 -17.11 -17.20 -0.41
C ALA A 49 -16.48 -16.27 -1.45
N GLY A 50 -16.69 -16.54 -2.74
CA GLY A 50 -16.28 -15.66 -3.83
C GLY A 50 -16.99 -14.30 -3.80
N ASP A 51 -18.21 -14.26 -3.28
CA ASP A 51 -19.00 -13.03 -3.21
C ASP A 51 -18.55 -12.13 -2.05
N TYR A 52 -18.24 -12.72 -0.89
CA TYR A 52 -18.04 -11.98 0.37
C TYR A 52 -16.62 -12.01 0.93
N LEU A 53 -15.68 -12.74 0.35
CA LEU A 53 -14.29 -12.58 0.71
C LEU A 53 -13.68 -11.49 -0.15
N ASN A 54 -13.10 -10.48 0.50
CA ASN A 54 -12.31 -9.47 -0.19
C ASN A 54 -11.04 -10.09 -0.81
N GLY A 55 -10.40 -9.42 -1.76
CA GLY A 55 -9.29 -9.99 -2.54
C GLY A 55 -8.17 -10.60 -1.67
N ARG A 56 -7.86 -9.97 -0.54
CA ARG A 56 -6.87 -10.49 0.43
C ARG A 56 -7.29 -11.82 1.06
N TRP A 57 -8.51 -11.92 1.56
CA TRP A 57 -9.01 -13.12 2.24
C TRP A 57 -9.43 -14.20 1.26
N LEU A 58 -9.96 -13.83 0.10
CA LEU A 58 -10.33 -14.72 -0.99
C LEU A 58 -9.12 -15.53 -1.44
N ARG A 59 -8.01 -14.86 -1.70
CA ARG A 59 -6.76 -15.52 -2.10
C ARG A 59 -6.24 -16.48 -1.04
N ARG A 60 -6.18 -16.04 0.22
CA ARG A 60 -5.77 -16.90 1.34
C ARG A 60 -6.72 -18.08 1.54
N PHE A 61 -7.99 -17.91 1.22
CA PHE A 61 -8.95 -18.99 1.24
C PHE A 61 -8.67 -19.98 0.09
N ILE A 62 -8.47 -19.50 -1.13
CA ILE A 62 -8.12 -20.32 -2.31
C ILE A 62 -6.87 -21.17 -2.04
N THR A 63 -5.80 -20.56 -1.51
CA THR A 63 -4.54 -21.23 -1.15
C THR A 63 -4.62 -22.10 0.11
N ALA A 64 -5.79 -22.17 0.76
CA ALA A 64 -6.05 -22.87 2.01
C ALA A 64 -5.17 -22.39 3.20
N ASP A 65 -4.74 -21.13 3.19
CA ASP A 65 -4.00 -20.49 4.31
C ASP A 65 -4.89 -20.12 5.51
N ILE A 66 -6.21 -20.13 5.33
CA ILE A 66 -7.19 -19.95 6.39
C ILE A 66 -8.14 -21.15 6.44
N SER A 67 -8.76 -21.35 7.61
CA SER A 67 -9.79 -22.37 7.79
C SER A 67 -11.13 -21.92 7.21
N ASP A 68 -12.05 -22.86 7.00
CA ASP A 68 -13.42 -22.57 6.59
C ASP A 68 -14.17 -21.75 7.65
N ASP A 69 -13.88 -21.96 8.94
CA ASP A 69 -14.46 -21.18 10.04
C ASP A 69 -13.97 -19.73 10.02
N ASP A 70 -12.69 -19.52 9.76
CA ASP A 70 -12.14 -18.17 9.58
C ASP A 70 -12.76 -17.50 8.35
N ALA A 71 -12.89 -18.23 7.24
CA ALA A 71 -13.54 -17.73 6.03
C ALA A 71 -14.99 -17.29 6.32
N ARG A 72 -15.79 -18.10 7.02
CA ARG A 72 -17.17 -17.75 7.42
C ARG A 72 -17.23 -16.51 8.30
N ARG A 73 -16.29 -16.33 9.23
CA ARG A 73 -16.20 -15.13 10.07
C ARG A 73 -15.93 -13.89 9.22
N TRP A 74 -14.97 -13.96 8.30
CA TRP A 74 -14.67 -12.87 7.38
C TRP A 74 -15.84 -12.55 6.45
N MET A 75 -16.51 -13.57 5.90
CA MET A 75 -17.69 -13.38 5.06
C MET A 75 -18.84 -12.70 5.82
N SER A 76 -19.08 -13.08 7.07
CA SER A 76 -20.14 -12.46 7.89
C SER A 76 -19.84 -10.99 8.17
N ARG A 77 -18.58 -10.66 8.47
CA ARG A 77 -18.13 -9.28 8.63
C ARG A 77 -18.29 -8.48 7.34
N GLN A 78 -17.86 -9.04 6.21
CA GLN A 78 -17.98 -8.36 4.92
C GLN A 78 -19.43 -8.15 4.52
N LYS A 79 -20.29 -9.16 4.71
CA LYS A 79 -21.73 -9.04 4.43
C LYS A 79 -22.37 -7.89 5.20
N ALA A 80 -22.00 -7.72 6.48
CA ALA A 80 -22.47 -6.59 7.28
C ALA A 80 -21.95 -5.24 6.73
N LEU A 81 -20.67 -5.16 6.34
CA LEU A 81 -20.08 -3.97 5.73
C LEU A 81 -20.77 -3.60 4.40
N VAL A 82 -20.94 -4.58 3.49
CA VAL A 82 -21.63 -4.37 2.21
C VAL A 82 -23.07 -3.92 2.45
N GLY A 83 -23.77 -4.49 3.44
CA GLY A 83 -25.11 -4.05 3.81
C GLY A 83 -25.15 -2.57 4.21
N ARG A 84 -24.15 -2.10 4.97
CA ARG A 84 -24.04 -0.69 5.34
C ARG A 84 -23.65 0.21 4.16
N LEU A 85 -22.75 -0.24 3.29
CA LEU A 85 -22.41 0.47 2.05
C LEU A 85 -23.65 0.66 1.17
N CYS A 86 -24.45 -0.40 0.97
CA CYS A 86 -25.70 -0.34 0.23
C CYS A 86 -26.65 0.76 0.75
N ALA A 87 -26.76 0.91 2.07
CA ALA A 87 -27.67 1.86 2.70
C ALA A 87 -27.12 3.29 2.77
N LEU A 88 -25.83 3.45 3.07
CA LEU A 88 -25.25 4.74 3.48
C LEU A 88 -24.43 5.41 2.38
N PHE A 89 -23.80 4.64 1.49
CA PHE A 89 -22.92 5.20 0.46
C PHE A 89 -23.62 6.19 -0.49
N PRO A 90 -24.86 5.95 -0.97
CA PRO A 90 -25.60 6.93 -1.76
C PRO A 90 -25.78 8.28 -1.03
N THR A 91 -25.98 8.23 0.29
CA THR A 91 -26.10 9.44 1.13
C THR A 91 -24.77 10.16 1.24
N VAL A 92 -23.65 9.45 1.34
CA VAL A 92 -22.30 10.05 1.30
C VAL A 92 -22.07 10.77 -0.02
N LEU A 93 -22.50 10.19 -1.16
CA LEU A 93 -22.34 10.81 -2.47
C LEU A 93 -23.09 12.14 -2.62
N ARG A 94 -24.14 12.39 -1.83
CA ARG A 94 -24.87 13.68 -1.85
C ARG A 94 -24.03 14.85 -1.34
N TYR A 95 -22.97 14.58 -0.59
CA TYR A 95 -22.08 15.61 -0.07
C TYR A 95 -20.99 16.05 -1.07
N VAL A 96 -20.78 15.31 -2.16
CA VAL A 96 -19.71 15.58 -3.13
C VAL A 96 -20.27 16.00 -4.48
N THR A 97 -19.47 16.74 -5.25
CA THR A 97 -19.82 17.13 -6.62
C THR A 97 -18.92 16.39 -7.60
N LEU A 98 -19.52 15.48 -8.38
CA LEU A 98 -18.79 14.68 -9.35
C LEU A 98 -19.01 15.20 -10.77
N GLU A 99 -17.91 15.57 -11.44
CA GLU A 99 -17.92 15.90 -12.88
C GLU A 99 -18.14 14.64 -13.74
N GLU A 100 -17.66 13.48 -13.28
CA GLU A 100 -17.85 12.18 -13.93
C GLU A 100 -18.35 11.15 -12.91
N LYS A 101 -19.47 10.49 -13.21
CA LYS A 101 -20.10 9.51 -12.31
C LYS A 101 -19.19 8.33 -11.95
N ARG A 102 -18.29 7.93 -12.86
CA ARG A 102 -17.33 6.85 -12.62
C ARG A 102 -16.40 7.13 -11.43
N ARG A 103 -16.14 8.41 -11.11
CA ARG A 103 -15.36 8.81 -9.93
C ARG A 103 -16.00 8.37 -8.60
N ALA A 104 -17.29 8.04 -8.59
CA ALA A 104 -17.93 7.44 -7.43
C ALA A 104 -17.26 6.11 -7.02
N LEU A 105 -16.72 5.34 -7.97
CA LEU A 105 -16.00 4.10 -7.65
C LEU A 105 -14.68 4.38 -6.90
N ASN A 106 -14.03 5.51 -7.15
CA ASN A 106 -12.83 5.91 -6.41
C ASN A 106 -13.18 6.26 -4.95
N ILE A 107 -14.28 6.99 -4.75
CA ILE A 107 -14.80 7.31 -3.41
C ILE A 107 -15.22 6.02 -2.69
N LEU A 108 -15.92 5.12 -3.37
CA LEU A 108 -16.29 3.81 -2.83
C LEU A 108 -15.06 3.03 -2.40
N SER A 109 -14.04 2.96 -3.25
CA SER A 109 -12.76 2.27 -2.95
C SER A 109 -12.10 2.83 -1.70
N MET A 110 -12.02 4.16 -1.56
CA MET A 110 -11.43 4.82 -0.39
C MET A 110 -12.20 4.53 0.89
N ILE A 111 -13.52 4.68 0.88
CA ILE A 111 -14.37 4.44 2.04
C ILE A 111 -14.34 2.96 2.43
N TYR A 112 -14.41 2.08 1.44
CA TYR A 112 -14.36 0.65 1.65
C TYR A 112 -13.01 0.21 2.25
N GLY A 113 -11.89 0.71 1.72
CA GLY A 113 -10.56 0.48 2.29
C GLY A 113 -10.45 0.97 3.74
N CYS A 114 -10.92 2.20 4.00
CA CYS A 114 -10.96 2.78 5.35
C CYS A 114 -11.78 1.92 6.33
N ALA A 115 -12.96 1.46 5.90
CA ALA A 115 -13.84 0.63 6.70
C ALA A 115 -13.28 -0.78 6.96
N ASN A 116 -12.67 -1.40 5.95
CA ASN A 116 -12.10 -2.74 6.05
C ASN A 116 -10.91 -2.77 7.04
N ASP A 117 -10.07 -1.73 7.03
CA ASP A 117 -8.90 -1.61 7.90
C ASP A 117 -9.21 -1.10 9.31
N TYR A 118 -10.44 -0.63 9.57
CA TYR A 118 -10.80 0.03 10.84
C TYR A 118 -10.44 -0.80 12.08
N ASP A 119 -10.85 -2.07 12.11
CA ASP A 119 -10.57 -2.96 13.26
C ASP A 119 -9.08 -3.27 13.43
N TYR A 120 -8.33 -3.27 12.32
CA TYR A 120 -6.89 -3.42 12.41
C TYR A 120 -6.27 -2.18 13.07
N VAL A 121 -6.70 -0.98 12.67
CA VAL A 121 -6.22 0.28 13.26
C VAL A 121 -6.57 0.37 14.74
N ILE A 122 -7.82 0.07 15.14
CA ILE A 122 -8.22 0.19 16.55
C ILE A 122 -7.47 -0.79 17.46
N SER A 123 -7.03 -1.94 16.93
CA SER A 123 -6.27 -2.95 17.67
C SER A 123 -4.81 -2.55 17.95
N ASN A 124 -4.30 -1.50 17.30
CA ASN A 124 -2.91 -1.07 17.45
C ASN A 124 -2.63 -0.40 18.80
N GLY A 125 -1.36 -0.38 19.19
CA GLY A 125 -0.87 0.43 20.30
C GLY A 125 -0.80 1.94 19.98
N ARG A 126 -0.49 2.75 20.99
CA ARG A 126 -0.19 4.18 20.81
C ARG A 126 1.01 4.38 19.89
N ARG A 127 0.94 5.37 18.99
CA ARG A 127 2.00 5.73 18.01
C ARG A 127 3.40 5.78 18.64
N ASP A 128 3.56 6.50 19.74
CA ASP A 128 4.87 6.66 20.42
C ASP A 128 5.41 5.36 20.99
N ALA A 129 4.54 4.51 21.54
CA ALA A 129 4.93 3.21 22.08
C ALA A 129 5.37 2.28 20.95
N ASN A 130 4.64 2.26 19.83
CA ASN A 130 5.01 1.48 18.65
C ASN A 130 6.30 1.98 18.02
N ARG A 131 6.50 3.30 17.92
CA ARG A 131 7.77 3.89 17.45
C ARG A 131 8.94 3.46 18.32
N LYS A 132 8.81 3.59 19.64
CA LYS A 132 9.84 3.15 20.60
C LYS A 132 10.12 1.65 20.47
N LYS A 133 9.09 0.82 20.29
CA LYS A 133 9.23 -0.63 20.07
C LYS A 133 10.01 -0.93 18.79
N ILE A 134 9.68 -0.28 17.67
CA ILE A 134 10.37 -0.47 16.39
C ILE A 134 11.84 -0.06 16.52
N VAL A 135 12.12 1.13 17.07
CA VAL A 135 13.49 1.63 17.26
C VAL A 135 14.30 0.68 18.17
N ASN A 136 13.70 0.20 19.26
CA ASN A 136 14.36 -0.77 20.13
C ASN A 136 14.59 -2.12 19.43
N ASN A 137 13.66 -2.58 18.59
CA ASN A 137 13.86 -3.79 17.80
C ASN A 137 15.02 -3.66 16.81
N ILE A 138 15.11 -2.53 16.10
CA ILE A 138 16.24 -2.25 15.19
C ILE A 138 17.56 -2.30 15.96
N ARG A 139 17.61 -1.67 17.15
CA ARG A 139 18.80 -1.72 18.03
C ARG A 139 19.13 -3.15 18.46
N ASN A 140 18.15 -3.90 18.96
CA ASN A 140 18.36 -5.28 19.40
C ASN A 140 18.87 -6.19 18.28
N VAL A 141 18.35 -6.04 17.06
CA VAL A 141 18.84 -6.78 15.89
C VAL A 141 20.28 -6.35 15.57
N GLY A 142 20.60 -5.06 15.67
CA GLY A 142 21.97 -4.56 15.54
C GLY A 142 22.94 -5.23 16.53
N ASP A 143 22.56 -5.29 17.81
CA ASP A 143 23.35 -5.95 18.86
C ASP A 143 23.52 -7.46 18.59
N MET A 144 22.50 -8.12 18.04
CA MET A 144 22.59 -9.54 17.65
C MET A 144 23.53 -9.75 16.47
N VAL A 145 23.47 -8.89 15.45
CA VAL A 145 24.38 -8.93 14.30
C VAL A 145 25.82 -8.72 14.74
N GLU A 146 26.07 -7.77 15.63
CA GLU A 146 27.41 -7.51 16.16
C GLU A 146 27.95 -8.72 16.95
N LYS A 147 27.12 -9.36 17.78
CA LYS A 147 27.49 -10.60 18.46
C LYS A 147 27.83 -11.74 17.49
N LEU A 148 27.05 -11.88 16.41
CA LEU A 148 27.31 -12.89 15.38
C LEU A 148 28.61 -12.60 14.64
N LEU A 149 28.88 -11.34 14.27
CA LEU A 149 30.14 -10.96 13.62
C LEU A 149 31.36 -11.22 14.50
N ASN A 150 31.23 -10.99 15.80
CA ASN A 150 32.28 -11.22 16.79
C ASN A 150 32.36 -12.66 17.30
N PHE A 151 31.60 -13.60 16.72
CA PHE A 151 31.64 -15.00 17.11
C PHE A 151 32.99 -15.62 16.71
N SER A 152 33.87 -15.88 17.67
CA SER A 152 35.24 -16.36 17.41
C SER A 152 35.30 -17.71 16.71
N ASP A 153 34.23 -18.50 16.82
CA ASP A 153 34.25 -19.91 16.45
C ASP A 153 33.67 -20.17 15.06
N TRP A 154 33.55 -19.14 14.21
CA TRP A 154 33.14 -19.26 12.81
C TRP A 154 33.94 -20.35 12.07
N ASN A 155 35.24 -20.47 12.35
CA ASN A 155 36.13 -21.43 11.72
C ASN A 155 35.98 -22.86 12.27
N TYR A 156 35.27 -23.05 13.38
CA TYR A 156 35.00 -24.36 14.01
C TYR A 156 33.60 -24.87 13.71
N ILE A 157 32.69 -24.02 13.23
CA ILE A 157 31.46 -24.47 12.58
C ILE A 157 31.90 -25.27 11.36
N GLY A 158 31.40 -26.50 11.18
CA GLY A 158 31.81 -27.45 10.14
C GLY A 158 31.78 -26.85 8.73
N TYR A 159 32.85 -26.16 8.36
CA TYR A 159 32.93 -25.30 7.18
C TYR A 159 32.64 -26.11 5.90
N SER A 160 33.20 -27.32 5.83
CA SER A 160 32.95 -28.26 4.73
C SER A 160 31.50 -28.72 4.65
N GLU A 161 30.81 -28.91 5.78
CA GLU A 161 29.41 -29.34 5.80
C GLU A 161 28.49 -28.18 5.39
N PHE A 162 28.77 -26.97 5.90
CA PHE A 162 28.06 -25.75 5.52
C PHE A 162 28.25 -25.43 4.04
N GLU A 163 29.48 -25.48 3.53
CA GLU A 163 29.78 -25.23 2.13
C GLU A 163 29.07 -26.24 1.21
N ASN A 164 29.10 -27.53 1.56
CA ASN A 164 28.41 -28.57 0.79
C ASN A 164 26.88 -28.42 0.83
N ALA A 165 26.31 -28.10 1.99
CA ALA A 165 24.88 -27.83 2.13
C ALA A 165 24.46 -26.58 1.33
N TYR A 166 25.24 -25.50 1.40
CA TYR A 166 25.01 -24.25 0.67
C TYR A 166 25.03 -24.49 -0.85
N LYS A 167 26.07 -25.16 -1.37
CA LYS A 167 26.17 -25.53 -2.79
C LYS A 167 25.04 -26.44 -3.24
N SER A 168 24.61 -27.37 -2.39
CA SER A 168 23.50 -28.28 -2.71
C SER A 168 22.15 -27.58 -2.72
N TYR A 169 21.91 -26.65 -1.79
CA TYR A 169 20.71 -25.82 -1.73
C TYR A 169 20.61 -24.87 -2.94
N HIS A 170 21.73 -24.28 -3.34
CA HIS A 170 21.80 -23.37 -4.49
C HIS A 170 22.00 -24.08 -5.83
N LYS A 171 21.99 -25.41 -5.88
CA LYS A 171 22.16 -26.19 -7.12
C LYS A 171 20.94 -25.95 -8.04
N GLY A 172 21.10 -25.06 -9.02
CA GLY A 172 20.04 -24.64 -9.96
C GLY A 172 19.72 -23.14 -9.92
N VAL A 173 20.24 -22.41 -8.93
CA VAL A 173 20.33 -20.95 -8.90
C VAL A 173 21.74 -20.60 -9.38
N LYS A 174 21.92 -19.48 -10.12
CA LYS A 174 23.22 -19.02 -10.67
C LYS A 174 24.40 -19.38 -9.76
N GLU A 175 25.51 -19.85 -10.35
CA GLU A 175 26.75 -20.10 -9.62
C GLU A 175 27.10 -18.89 -8.76
N VAL A 176 27.10 -19.12 -7.46
CA VAL A 176 27.52 -18.12 -6.48
C VAL A 176 29.04 -18.20 -6.41
N GLU A 177 29.73 -17.18 -6.92
CA GLU A 177 31.18 -17.02 -6.76
C GLU A 177 31.52 -16.65 -5.31
N GLY A 178 32.62 -17.21 -4.79
CA GLY A 178 33.19 -16.91 -3.47
C GLY A 178 32.94 -17.96 -2.38
N ASP A 179 33.65 -17.80 -1.26
CA ASP A 179 33.44 -18.62 -0.06
C ASP A 179 32.09 -18.25 0.61
N PRO A 180 31.15 -19.22 0.78
CA PRO A 180 29.86 -18.99 1.42
C PRO A 180 29.95 -18.37 2.82
N LEU A 181 30.96 -18.73 3.61
CA LEU A 181 31.09 -18.22 4.98
C LEU A 181 31.53 -16.76 4.99
N THR A 182 32.57 -16.43 4.23
CA THR A 182 33.03 -15.06 4.01
C THR A 182 31.90 -14.18 3.47
N ARG A 183 31.07 -14.70 2.56
CA ARG A 183 29.90 -13.99 2.04
C ARG A 183 28.86 -13.71 3.13
N LEU A 184 28.52 -14.71 3.94
CA LEU A 184 27.60 -14.53 5.07
C LEU A 184 28.11 -13.45 6.05
N GLN A 185 29.41 -13.47 6.36
CA GLN A 185 30.03 -12.44 7.21
C GLN A 185 29.94 -11.05 6.58
N HIS A 186 30.14 -10.94 5.27
CA HIS A 186 29.99 -9.68 4.53
C HIS A 186 28.54 -9.18 4.55
N ASP A 187 27.57 -10.07 4.34
CA ASP A 187 26.14 -9.75 4.39
C ASP A 187 25.71 -9.32 5.79
N LEU A 188 26.20 -9.98 6.85
CA LEU A 188 25.99 -9.58 8.24
C LEU A 188 26.60 -8.21 8.53
N LYS A 189 27.81 -7.93 8.03
CA LYS A 189 28.46 -6.63 8.20
C LYS A 189 27.67 -5.52 7.50
N PHE A 190 27.22 -5.76 6.28
CA PHE A 190 26.36 -4.85 5.54
C PHE A 190 25.04 -4.58 6.30
N LEU A 191 24.38 -5.64 6.78
CA LEU A 191 23.17 -5.52 7.59
C LEU A 191 23.41 -4.67 8.85
N GLY A 192 24.53 -4.87 9.54
CA GLY A 192 24.92 -4.07 10.70
C GLY A 192 25.08 -2.58 10.36
N CYS A 193 25.77 -2.25 9.26
CA CYS A 193 25.90 -0.88 8.78
C CYS A 193 24.54 -0.27 8.39
N PHE A 194 23.68 -1.04 7.72
CA PHE A 194 22.35 -0.60 7.33
C PHE A 194 21.46 -0.31 8.54
N LEU A 195 21.50 -1.16 9.58
CA LEU A 195 20.74 -0.94 10.82
C LEU A 195 21.20 0.34 11.55
N LYS A 196 22.51 0.63 11.55
CA LYS A 196 23.05 1.90 12.07
C LYS A 196 22.51 3.10 11.29
N LEU A 197 22.49 3.03 9.96
CA LEU A 197 21.88 4.06 9.12
C LEU A 197 20.38 4.22 9.41
N SER A 198 19.63 3.12 9.53
CA SER A 198 18.20 3.15 9.87
C SER A 198 17.94 3.79 11.24
N LEU A 199 18.78 3.53 12.25
CA LEU A 199 18.65 4.16 13.56
C LEU A 199 18.94 5.66 13.51
N TYR A 200 19.98 6.06 12.77
CA TYR A 200 20.28 7.47 12.53
C TYR A 200 19.10 8.18 11.88
N ARG A 201 18.59 7.64 10.75
CA ARG A 201 17.44 8.22 10.04
C ARG A 201 16.18 8.24 10.90
N ALA A 202 15.96 7.23 11.73
CA ALA A 202 14.85 7.20 12.68
C ALA A 202 14.95 8.28 13.77
N GLN A 203 16.12 8.86 14.01
CA GLN A 203 16.32 9.93 14.98
C GLN A 203 16.30 11.32 14.32
N SER A 204 16.88 11.45 13.14
CA SER A 204 17.02 12.73 12.42
C SER A 204 15.84 13.05 11.50
N GLU A 205 15.17 12.04 10.93
CA GLU A 205 14.04 12.22 10.02
C GLU A 205 12.71 11.85 10.72
N ALA A 206 11.81 12.82 10.89
CA ALA A 206 10.53 12.62 11.57
C ALA A 206 9.65 11.54 10.88
N ASP A 207 9.68 11.50 9.55
CA ASP A 207 8.80 10.64 8.73
C ASP A 207 9.45 9.33 8.26
N TYR A 208 10.69 9.05 8.67
CA TYR A 208 11.38 7.81 8.26
C TYR A 208 10.68 6.55 8.77
N ILE A 209 10.17 6.59 10.01
CA ILE A 209 9.35 5.51 10.57
C ILE A 209 7.89 5.99 10.64
N LYS A 210 7.01 5.31 9.92
CA LYS A 210 5.54 5.46 10.05
C LYS A 210 4.99 4.31 10.90
N PRO A 211 5.02 4.42 12.25
CA PRO A 211 4.52 3.37 13.12
C PRO A 211 3.00 3.22 12.95
N PRO A 212 2.45 2.00 13.08
CA PRO A 212 1.01 1.84 13.19
C PRO A 212 0.52 2.58 14.44
N ASP A 213 -0.67 3.15 14.37
CA ASP A 213 -1.30 3.84 15.50
C ASP A 213 -2.77 3.43 15.66
N ASN A 214 -3.35 3.83 16.78
CA ASN A 214 -4.73 3.54 17.14
C ASN A 214 -5.68 4.70 16.86
N GLN A 215 -5.33 5.55 15.90
CA GLN A 215 -6.10 6.74 15.55
C GLN A 215 -7.23 6.43 14.54
N ALA A 216 -8.00 5.36 14.80
CA ALA A 216 -9.04 4.88 13.88
C ALA A 216 -10.10 5.96 13.55
N LYS A 217 -10.52 6.75 14.54
CA LYS A 217 -11.42 7.90 14.30
C LYS A 217 -10.77 9.02 13.49
N THR A 218 -9.47 9.27 13.66
CA THR A 218 -8.74 10.25 12.83
C THR A 218 -8.66 9.76 11.39
N ARG A 219 -8.47 8.46 11.15
CA ARG A 219 -8.48 7.86 9.79
C ARG A 219 -9.81 8.06 9.06
N ILE A 220 -10.93 8.01 9.78
CA ILE A 220 -12.25 8.33 9.20
C ILE A 220 -12.32 9.79 8.78
N VAL A 221 -11.84 10.71 9.63
CA VAL A 221 -11.80 12.15 9.31
C VAL A 221 -10.87 12.43 8.14
N ASP A 222 -9.70 11.78 8.10
CA ASP A 222 -8.73 11.86 7.01
C ASP A 222 -9.35 11.40 5.68
N CYS A 223 -9.99 10.22 5.68
CA CYS A 223 -10.72 9.71 4.52
C CYS A 223 -11.81 10.70 4.05
N ALA A 224 -12.62 11.23 4.95
CA ALA A 224 -13.62 12.25 4.65
C ALA A 224 -13.00 13.55 4.10
N TYR A 225 -11.85 13.95 4.64
CA TYR A 225 -11.12 15.14 4.20
C TYR A 225 -10.58 14.98 2.79
N THR A 226 -9.88 13.88 2.50
CA THR A 226 -9.39 13.57 1.15
C THR A 226 -10.54 13.50 0.15
N VAL A 227 -11.67 12.88 0.53
CA VAL A 227 -12.87 12.87 -0.32
C VAL A 227 -13.38 14.29 -0.60
N SER A 228 -13.41 15.14 0.41
CA SER A 228 -13.86 16.52 0.26
C SER A 228 -12.92 17.35 -0.62
N LEU A 229 -11.62 17.14 -0.47
CA LEU A 229 -10.57 17.82 -1.21
C LEU A 229 -10.66 17.51 -2.71
N TRP A 230 -10.73 16.22 -3.06
CA TRP A 230 -10.63 15.77 -4.45
C TRP A 230 -11.94 15.87 -5.23
N TRP A 231 -13.08 15.81 -4.55
CA TRP A 231 -14.40 15.78 -5.20
C TRP A 231 -15.34 16.91 -4.74
N ARG A 232 -14.75 18.06 -4.35
CA ARG A 232 -15.48 19.28 -3.96
C ARG A 232 -16.59 18.97 -2.94
N GLY A 233 -16.24 18.19 -1.93
CA GLY A 233 -17.12 17.90 -0.82
C GLY A 233 -17.22 19.06 0.18
N PRO A 234 -17.88 18.84 1.33
CA PRO A 234 -18.06 19.89 2.32
C PRO A 234 -16.72 20.33 2.91
N PRO A 235 -16.51 21.63 3.12
CA PRO A 235 -15.26 22.12 3.69
C PRO A 235 -15.08 21.61 5.13
N LEU A 236 -13.82 21.41 5.54
CA LEU A 236 -13.47 21.03 6.90
C LEU A 236 -13.93 22.11 7.89
N VAL A 237 -15.04 21.86 8.57
CA VAL A 237 -15.60 22.72 9.61
C VAL A 237 -15.70 21.93 10.91
N THR A 238 -15.06 22.44 11.96
CA THR A 238 -14.97 21.76 13.28
C THR A 238 -16.27 21.84 14.10
N THR A 239 -17.26 22.60 13.64
CA THR A 239 -18.55 22.76 14.29
C THR A 239 -19.36 21.46 14.21
N PRO A 240 -19.87 20.93 15.34
CA PRO A 240 -20.78 19.79 15.32
C PRO A 240 -22.02 20.07 14.46
N GLY A 241 -22.45 19.09 13.68
CA GLY A 241 -23.61 19.22 12.79
C GLY A 241 -23.32 19.92 11.45
N SER A 242 -22.06 20.24 11.15
CA SER A 242 -21.66 20.62 9.78
C SER A 242 -21.84 19.45 8.81
N ASP A 243 -21.99 19.76 7.51
CA ASP A 243 -22.04 18.75 6.45
C ASP A 243 -20.81 17.84 6.46
N PHE A 244 -19.63 18.40 6.75
CA PHE A 244 -18.41 17.61 6.92
C PHE A 244 -18.49 16.64 8.11
N SER A 245 -19.02 17.10 9.25
CA SER A 245 -19.25 16.24 10.42
C SER A 245 -20.28 15.15 10.13
N ALA A 246 -21.32 15.44 9.35
CA ALA A 246 -22.32 14.47 8.93
C ALA A 246 -21.71 13.41 8.02
N MET A 247 -20.92 13.82 7.02
CA MET A 247 -20.21 12.90 6.14
C MET A 247 -19.22 11.99 6.90
N CYS A 248 -18.46 12.55 7.86
CA CYS A 248 -17.60 11.75 8.74
C CYS A 248 -18.39 10.70 9.53
N SER A 249 -19.59 11.07 10.01
CA SER A 249 -20.44 10.16 10.80
C SER A 249 -20.97 9.01 9.94
N LEU A 250 -21.37 9.28 8.69
CA LEU A 250 -21.78 8.24 7.74
C LEU A 250 -20.64 7.25 7.44
N ILE A 251 -19.42 7.75 7.19
CA ILE A 251 -18.25 6.89 6.94
C ILE A 251 -17.90 6.06 8.18
N PHE A 252 -18.03 6.66 9.37
CA PHE A 252 -17.85 5.93 10.63
C PHE A 252 -18.89 4.83 10.84
N GLU A 253 -20.15 5.11 10.54
CA GLU A 253 -21.22 4.11 10.61
C GLU A 253 -21.00 2.99 9.59
N ILE A 254 -20.55 3.31 8.38
CA ILE A 254 -20.12 2.29 7.38
C ILE A 254 -19.01 1.41 7.97
N ALA A 255 -18.00 2.00 8.61
CA ALA A 255 -16.88 1.25 9.19
C ALA A 255 -17.31 0.36 10.37
N THR A 256 -18.11 0.89 11.29
CA THR A 256 -18.32 0.30 12.62
C THR A 256 -19.70 -0.30 12.84
N GLY A 257 -20.71 0.14 12.09
CA GLY A 257 -22.12 -0.13 12.35
C GLY A 257 -22.72 0.64 13.54
N ILE A 258 -21.98 1.60 14.09
CA ILE A 258 -22.46 2.45 15.20
C ILE A 258 -22.91 3.79 14.62
N ALA A 259 -24.20 4.09 14.78
CA ALA A 259 -24.81 5.37 14.42
C ALA A 259 -24.60 6.43 15.51
N ASP A 260 -24.78 7.70 15.14
CA ASP A 260 -24.80 8.87 16.05
C ASP A 260 -23.54 9.11 16.92
N GLU A 261 -22.41 8.48 16.60
CA GLU A 261 -21.17 8.69 17.32
C GLU A 261 -20.56 10.08 16.99
N SER A 262 -20.30 10.88 18.03
CA SER A 262 -19.67 12.18 17.83
C SER A 262 -18.19 12.05 17.46
N LEU A 263 -17.84 12.59 16.29
CA LEU A 263 -16.45 12.71 15.84
C LEU A 263 -15.83 14.10 16.07
N ALA A 264 -16.53 15.01 16.75
CA ALA A 264 -16.08 16.40 16.94
C ALA A 264 -14.66 16.50 17.53
N GLY A 265 -14.31 15.62 18.47
CA GLY A 265 -12.95 15.57 19.05
C GLY A 265 -11.89 15.08 18.06
N ALA A 266 -12.22 14.16 17.16
CA ALA A 266 -11.32 13.69 16.11
C ALA A 266 -11.13 14.77 15.03
N ILE A 267 -12.23 15.42 14.61
CA ILE A 267 -12.22 16.50 13.63
C ILE A 267 -11.34 17.68 14.12
N ASN A 268 -11.52 18.09 15.37
CA ASN A 268 -10.71 19.17 15.96
C ASN A 268 -9.21 18.84 16.03
N ARG A 269 -8.86 17.58 16.32
CA ARG A 269 -7.45 17.15 16.34
C ARG A 269 -6.87 17.09 14.93
N PHE A 270 -7.59 16.49 13.99
CA PHE A 270 -7.18 16.41 12.58
C PHE A 270 -6.99 17.79 11.96
N ALA A 271 -7.88 18.75 12.25
CA ALA A 271 -7.78 20.11 11.74
C ALA A 271 -6.45 20.83 12.09
N ARG A 272 -5.73 20.36 13.11
CA ARG A 272 -4.44 20.90 13.57
C ARG A 272 -3.28 19.92 13.34
N SER A 273 -3.52 18.78 12.69
CA SER A 273 -2.54 17.70 12.59
C SER A 273 -1.60 17.90 11.40
N GLN A 274 -0.45 17.22 11.46
CA GLN A 274 0.52 17.21 10.36
C GLN A 274 -0.05 16.48 9.14
N GLU A 275 -0.92 15.48 9.36
CA GLU A 275 -1.59 14.73 8.30
C GLU A 275 -2.44 15.65 7.42
N ARG A 276 -3.20 16.58 8.01
CA ARG A 276 -3.91 17.60 7.23
C ARG A 276 -2.94 18.50 6.45
N ALA A 277 -1.89 19.00 7.10
CA ALA A 277 -0.92 19.87 6.44
C ALA A 277 -0.24 19.17 5.25
N GLN A 278 0.02 17.87 5.37
CA GLN A 278 0.53 17.04 4.29
C GLN A 278 -0.51 16.85 3.18
N ALA A 279 -1.77 16.55 3.51
CA ALA A 279 -2.83 16.44 2.50
C ALA A 279 -3.05 17.75 1.72
N ASP A 280 -2.98 18.90 2.41
CA ASP A 280 -3.06 20.22 1.78
C ASP A 280 -1.87 20.46 0.85
N LYS A 281 -0.67 20.01 1.24
CA LYS A 281 0.53 20.07 0.40
C LYS A 281 0.44 19.13 -0.80
N ASP A 282 -0.01 17.89 -0.59
CA ASP A 282 -0.15 16.89 -1.65
C ASP A 282 -1.17 17.35 -2.71
N GLU A 283 -2.23 18.05 -2.33
CA GLU A 283 -3.17 18.65 -3.30
C GLU A 283 -2.55 19.81 -4.09
N LEU A 284 -1.69 20.61 -3.46
CA LEU A 284 -0.94 21.65 -4.18
C LEU A 284 0.06 21.04 -5.15
N ASP A 285 0.75 19.99 -4.72
CA ASP A 285 1.80 19.33 -5.46
C ASP A 285 1.24 18.43 -6.58
N TYR A 286 0.09 17.78 -6.37
CA TYR A 286 -0.48 16.73 -7.23
C TYR A 286 -1.95 16.93 -7.65
N GLY A 287 -2.56 18.07 -7.37
CA GLY A 287 -3.97 18.34 -7.68
C GLY A 287 -4.27 18.61 -9.17
N PRO A 288 -5.46 19.12 -9.52
CA PRO A 288 -5.87 19.33 -10.92
C PRO A 288 -5.00 20.28 -11.74
N ALA A 289 -4.19 21.12 -11.08
CA ALA A 289 -3.18 21.94 -11.74
C ALA A 289 -1.95 21.12 -12.15
N TRP A 290 -1.52 20.19 -11.30
CA TRP A 290 -0.48 19.21 -11.60
C TRP A 290 -0.91 18.26 -12.72
N GLU A 291 -2.12 17.69 -12.65
CA GLU A 291 -2.62 16.80 -13.70
C GLU A 291 -2.64 17.51 -15.07
N ARG A 292 -3.01 18.79 -15.11
CA ARG A 292 -2.94 19.60 -16.34
C ARG A 292 -1.51 19.81 -16.79
N ALA A 293 -0.62 20.24 -15.89
CA ALA A 293 0.80 20.44 -16.21
C ALA A 293 1.46 19.15 -16.74
N ARG A 294 1.13 18.00 -16.15
CA ARG A 294 1.58 16.68 -16.58
C ARG A 294 1.01 16.30 -17.95
N ASN A 295 -0.29 16.51 -18.17
CA ASN A 295 -0.92 16.19 -19.45
C ASN A 295 -0.48 17.12 -20.59
N ASP A 296 -0.09 18.35 -20.26
CA ASP A 296 0.35 19.36 -21.23
C ASP A 296 1.86 19.28 -21.54
N ASP A 297 2.65 18.59 -20.70
CA ASP A 297 4.11 18.43 -20.86
C ASP A 297 4.49 16.94 -20.99
N ASN A 298 4.77 16.51 -22.23
CA ASN A 298 5.18 15.12 -22.52
C ASN A 298 6.52 14.71 -21.87
N PHE A 299 7.27 15.65 -21.29
CA PHE A 299 8.51 15.41 -20.56
C PHE A 299 8.36 15.63 -19.06
N TYR A 300 7.13 15.83 -18.58
CA TYR A 300 6.85 16.06 -17.16
C TYR A 300 7.47 14.97 -16.30
N ASP A 301 7.18 13.70 -16.61
CA ASP A 301 7.66 12.54 -15.85
C ASP A 301 9.21 12.45 -15.86
N ILE A 302 9.87 12.83 -16.97
CA ILE A 302 11.33 12.86 -17.09
C ILE A 302 11.94 14.02 -16.27
N LYS A 303 11.31 15.20 -16.31
CA LYS A 303 11.73 16.37 -15.52
C LYS A 303 11.52 16.15 -14.03
N GLU A 304 10.40 15.55 -13.65
CA GLU A 304 10.11 15.16 -12.27
C GLU A 304 11.12 14.13 -11.79
N THR A 305 11.42 13.11 -12.61
CA THR A 305 12.47 12.13 -12.30
C THR A 305 13.83 12.81 -12.11
N SER A 306 14.22 13.72 -13.01
CA SER A 306 15.48 14.47 -12.90
C SER A 306 15.54 15.32 -11.63
N LEU A 307 14.45 16.03 -11.30
CA LEU A 307 14.34 16.85 -10.11
C LEU A 307 14.37 15.98 -8.83
N SER A 308 13.69 14.84 -8.84
CA SER A 308 13.68 13.87 -7.74
C SER A 308 15.09 13.31 -7.49
N LEU A 309 15.83 12.98 -8.55
CA LEU A 309 17.22 12.53 -8.47
C LEU A 309 18.14 13.63 -7.92
N GLN A 310 17.99 14.88 -8.38
CA GLN A 310 18.73 16.03 -7.83
C GLN A 310 18.46 16.23 -6.34
N ASN A 311 17.18 16.20 -5.93
CA ASN A 311 16.78 16.31 -4.52
C ASN A 311 17.35 15.14 -3.68
N LYS A 312 17.37 13.93 -4.24
CA LYS A 312 17.97 12.74 -3.60
C LYS A 312 19.48 12.93 -3.42
N ILE A 313 20.20 13.40 -4.45
CA ILE A 313 21.64 13.72 -4.40
C ILE A 313 21.92 14.78 -3.34
N GLU A 314 21.16 15.87 -3.32
CA GLU A 314 21.31 16.94 -2.34
C GLU A 314 21.09 16.41 -0.91
N LYS A 315 20.02 15.65 -0.69
CA LYS A 315 19.72 15.04 0.62
C LYS A 315 20.84 14.10 1.08
N LEU A 316 21.39 13.29 0.18
CA LEU A 316 22.50 12.38 0.50
C LEU A 316 23.79 13.15 0.81
N ASN A 317 24.09 14.21 0.07
CA ASN A 317 25.21 15.11 0.35
C ASN A 317 25.07 15.77 1.74
N VAL A 318 23.89 16.31 2.06
CA VAL A 318 23.62 16.87 3.40
C VAL A 318 23.80 15.81 4.48
N THR A 319 23.35 14.57 4.25
CA THR A 319 23.51 13.46 5.19
C THR A 319 24.98 13.10 5.41
N LEU A 320 25.81 13.11 4.37
CA LEU A 320 27.24 12.85 4.47
C LEU A 320 28.00 13.94 5.24
N LEU A 321 27.47 15.16 5.25
CA LEU A 321 28.03 16.28 5.99
C LEU A 321 27.60 16.31 7.47
N ASP A 322 26.63 15.48 7.86
CA ASP A 322 26.15 15.41 9.25
C ASP A 322 27.19 14.71 10.15
N PRO A 323 27.75 15.40 11.16
CA PRO A 323 28.73 14.82 12.08
C PRO A 323 28.19 13.67 12.95
N SER A 324 26.87 13.54 13.07
CA SER A 324 26.20 12.48 13.84
C SER A 324 25.96 11.20 13.03
N LEU A 325 26.29 11.20 11.73
CA LEU A 325 26.23 10.01 10.90
C LEU A 325 27.29 8.98 11.37
N PRO A 326 26.89 7.72 11.65
CA PRO A 326 27.86 6.68 11.99
C PRO A 326 28.87 6.43 10.86
N VAL A 327 30.15 6.29 11.20
CA VAL A 327 31.26 6.09 10.24
C VAL A 327 31.01 4.85 9.37
N GLU A 328 30.45 3.79 9.95
CA GLU A 328 30.15 2.55 9.26
C GLU A 328 28.97 2.67 8.29
N ALA A 329 28.08 3.65 8.52
CA ALA A 329 26.97 3.98 7.62
C ALA A 329 27.41 4.91 6.47
N THR A 330 28.51 5.66 6.62
CA THR A 330 29.02 6.59 5.60
C THR A 330 29.29 5.89 4.26
N ALA A 331 29.84 4.68 4.28
CA ALA A 331 30.10 3.91 3.06
C ALA A 331 28.82 3.57 2.29
N ILE A 332 27.73 3.25 3.00
CA ILE A 332 26.42 2.99 2.38
C ILE A 332 25.86 4.27 1.78
N VAL A 333 25.89 5.38 2.52
CA VAL A 333 25.38 6.67 2.02
C VAL A 333 26.16 7.13 0.78
N ARG A 334 27.49 6.91 0.74
CA ARG A 334 28.31 7.18 -0.44
C ARG A 334 27.93 6.29 -1.62
N SER A 335 27.80 4.99 -1.42
CA SER A 335 27.35 4.08 -2.49
C SER A 335 25.98 4.50 -3.06
N LEU A 336 25.03 4.87 -2.18
CA LEU A 336 23.71 5.36 -2.62
C LEU A 336 23.78 6.70 -3.37
N LEU A 337 24.77 7.54 -3.05
CA LEU A 337 25.02 8.80 -3.73
C LEU A 337 25.61 8.55 -5.12
N ASP A 338 26.62 7.70 -5.21
CA ASP A 338 27.26 7.30 -6.48
C ASP A 338 26.20 6.68 -7.41
N ASP A 339 25.38 5.74 -6.90
CA ASP A 339 24.27 5.15 -7.65
C ASP A 339 23.27 6.21 -8.15
N ALA A 340 22.94 7.20 -7.32
CA ALA A 340 22.01 8.27 -7.69
C ALA A 340 22.60 9.23 -8.73
N ILE A 341 23.92 9.48 -8.70
CA ILE A 341 24.64 10.26 -9.70
C ILE A 341 24.66 9.49 -11.03
N GLU A 342 25.02 8.21 -11.01
CA GLU A 342 25.01 7.37 -12.21
C GLU A 342 23.60 7.23 -12.82
N GLU A 343 22.57 7.15 -11.99
CA GLU A 343 21.17 7.17 -12.42
C GLU A 343 20.79 8.51 -13.04
N ALA A 344 21.21 9.63 -12.45
CA ALA A 344 20.98 10.96 -13.01
C ALA A 344 21.69 11.16 -14.36
N GLU A 345 22.96 10.75 -14.47
CA GLU A 345 23.73 10.82 -15.71
C GLU A 345 23.12 9.94 -16.81
N ARG A 346 22.66 8.72 -16.47
CA ARG A 346 21.94 7.87 -17.42
C ARG A 346 20.63 8.50 -17.88
N ASN A 347 19.83 9.02 -16.95
CA ASN A 347 18.57 9.68 -17.27
C ASN A 347 18.79 10.90 -18.18
N GLU A 348 19.85 11.69 -17.94
CA GLU A 348 20.23 12.81 -18.80
C GLU A 348 20.70 12.35 -20.19
N ASN A 349 21.52 11.30 -20.27
CA ASN A 349 22.02 10.75 -21.54
C ASN A 349 20.92 10.09 -22.39
N GLU A 350 20.00 9.36 -21.76
CA GLU A 350 18.93 8.63 -22.44
C GLU A 350 17.81 9.57 -22.92
N HIS A 351 17.46 10.56 -22.10
CA HIS A 351 16.31 11.42 -22.40
C HIS A 351 16.67 12.79 -22.96
N GLY A 352 17.85 13.32 -22.64
CA GLY A 352 18.39 14.57 -23.18
C GLY A 352 17.42 15.77 -23.22
N PRO A 353 17.82 16.90 -23.83
CA PRO A 353 16.91 18.02 -24.09
C PRO A 353 16.19 17.85 -25.44
N PHE A 354 15.59 16.69 -25.72
CA PHE A 354 14.91 16.44 -27.00
C PHE A 354 13.39 16.55 -26.85
N GLN A 355 12.78 17.62 -27.37
CA GLN A 355 11.33 17.73 -27.46
C GLN A 355 10.78 16.80 -28.57
N MET A 356 9.97 15.82 -28.20
CA MET A 356 9.13 15.02 -29.10
C MET A 356 7.66 15.15 -28.71
N TRP A 357 6.78 15.10 -29.71
CA TRP A 357 5.34 15.21 -29.50
C TRP A 357 4.75 13.85 -29.10
N ALA A 358 3.76 13.81 -28.21
CA ALA A 358 3.05 12.58 -27.82
C ALA A 358 2.55 11.73 -29.00
N SER A 359 2.28 12.35 -30.15
CA SER A 359 1.92 11.68 -31.41
C SER A 359 3.02 10.77 -31.98
N GLN A 360 4.24 10.82 -31.43
CA GLN A 360 5.41 10.09 -31.91
C GLN A 360 5.77 8.89 -31.01
N VAL A 361 5.12 8.72 -29.85
CA VAL A 361 5.29 7.54 -28.99
C VAL A 361 4.40 6.41 -29.52
N LYS A 362 4.99 5.48 -30.28
CA LYS A 362 4.33 4.21 -30.66
C LYS A 362 4.62 3.15 -29.58
N GLY A 363 3.95 3.24 -28.44
CA GLY A 363 3.88 2.15 -27.47
C GLY A 363 2.72 1.22 -27.83
N ASP A 364 2.99 -0.07 -28.01
CA ASP A 364 1.93 -1.08 -28.13
C ASP A 364 1.41 -1.47 -26.74
N TRP A 365 0.66 -0.55 -26.13
CA TRP A 365 0.03 -0.73 -24.81
C TRP A 365 -0.89 -1.97 -24.75
N SER A 366 -1.28 -2.53 -25.90
CA SER A 366 -2.09 -3.73 -25.97
C SER A 366 -1.30 -5.00 -25.60
N ALA A 367 -0.01 -5.05 -25.96
CA ALA A 367 0.85 -6.19 -25.65
C ALA A 367 1.22 -6.26 -24.16
N GLU A 368 1.48 -5.11 -23.52
CA GLU A 368 1.76 -5.03 -22.08
C GLU A 368 0.52 -5.41 -21.25
N LEU A 369 -0.67 -4.94 -21.66
CA LEU A 369 -1.93 -5.29 -21.01
C LEU A 369 -2.20 -6.80 -21.13
N GLN A 370 -1.94 -7.39 -22.31
CA GLN A 370 -2.11 -8.82 -22.52
C GLN A 370 -1.15 -9.64 -21.65
N LEU A 371 0.13 -9.25 -21.56
CA LEU A 371 1.11 -9.91 -20.71
C LEU A 371 0.72 -9.85 -19.22
N SER A 372 0.19 -8.71 -18.77
CA SER A 372 -0.30 -8.56 -17.39
C SER A 372 -1.46 -9.54 -17.10
N ASN A 373 -2.44 -9.63 -18.00
CA ASN A 373 -3.58 -10.55 -17.86
C ASN A 373 -3.14 -12.03 -17.87
N ASP A 374 -2.17 -12.38 -18.72
CA ASP A 374 -1.62 -13.73 -18.81
C ASP A 374 -0.88 -14.13 -17.51
N LEU A 375 -0.13 -13.19 -16.91
CA LEU A 375 0.56 -13.40 -15.64
C LEU A 375 -0.43 -13.56 -14.47
N GLU A 376 -1.51 -12.78 -14.42
CA GLU A 376 -2.57 -12.91 -13.41
C GLU A 376 -3.26 -14.28 -13.50
N SER A 377 -3.61 -14.72 -14.71
CA SER A 377 -4.21 -16.03 -14.97
C SER A 377 -3.30 -17.18 -14.52
N LEU A 378 -1.99 -17.10 -14.82
CA LEU A 378 -1.02 -18.10 -14.39
C LEU A 378 -0.86 -18.15 -12.87
N ARG A 379 -0.86 -16.98 -12.24
CA ARG A 379 -0.77 -16.83 -10.78
C ARG A 379 -1.98 -17.44 -10.07
N LEU A 380 -3.19 -17.26 -10.60
CA LEU A 380 -4.40 -17.90 -10.06
C LEU A 380 -4.33 -19.43 -10.14
N ARG A 381 -3.90 -19.98 -11.29
CA ARG A 381 -3.75 -21.43 -11.46
C ARG A 381 -2.80 -22.04 -10.43
N LEU A 382 -1.68 -21.36 -10.15
CA LEU A 382 -0.72 -21.77 -9.14
C LEU A 382 -1.35 -21.79 -7.74
N ASP A 383 -2.08 -20.74 -7.38
CA ASP A 383 -2.76 -20.63 -6.08
C ASP A 383 -3.80 -21.76 -5.87
N ILE A 384 -4.59 -22.05 -6.91
CA ILE A 384 -5.55 -23.16 -6.91
C ILE A 384 -4.82 -24.50 -6.70
N GLU A 385 -3.70 -24.73 -7.39
CA GLU A 385 -2.94 -25.96 -7.27
C GLU A 385 -2.35 -26.12 -5.85
N ILE A 386 -1.77 -25.05 -5.29
CA ILE A 386 -1.28 -25.01 -3.91
C ILE A 386 -2.42 -25.34 -2.94
N GLY A 387 -3.57 -24.70 -3.11
CA GLY A 387 -4.76 -24.93 -2.29
C GLY A 387 -5.23 -26.39 -2.32
N LYS A 388 -5.33 -26.99 -3.51
CA LYS A 388 -5.70 -28.41 -3.68
C LYS A 388 -4.72 -29.35 -2.97
N ARG A 389 -3.42 -29.14 -3.14
CA ARG A 389 -2.38 -29.95 -2.48
C ARG A 389 -2.46 -29.87 -0.96
N ARG A 390 -2.68 -28.67 -0.41
CA ARG A 390 -2.79 -28.46 1.04
C ARG A 390 -4.04 -29.08 1.66
N ARG A 391 -5.20 -28.96 1.00
CA ARG A 391 -6.44 -29.62 1.47
C ARG A 391 -6.29 -31.14 1.43
N ALA A 392 -5.75 -31.69 0.34
CA ALA A 392 -5.49 -33.12 0.23
C ALA A 392 -4.51 -33.64 1.30
N ALA A 393 -3.53 -32.83 1.72
CA ALA A 393 -2.63 -33.18 2.81
C ALA A 393 -3.35 -33.22 4.18
N ARG A 394 -4.28 -32.29 4.42
CA ARG A 394 -5.10 -32.23 5.65
C ARG A 394 -6.11 -33.37 5.77
N GLU A 395 -6.56 -33.93 4.65
CA GLU A 395 -7.46 -35.10 4.64
C GLU A 395 -6.72 -36.43 4.90
N ARG A 396 -5.39 -36.44 4.76
CA ARG A 396 -4.55 -37.64 4.90
C ARG A 396 -3.85 -37.75 6.26
N GLY A 397 -3.76 -36.66 7.02
CA GLY A 397 -3.20 -36.62 8.36
C GLY A 397 -4.30 -36.40 9.38
#